data_AF-U3U0E7-F1
#
_entry.id   AF-U3U0E7-F1
#
_cell.length_a   1.000
_cell.length_b   1.000
_cell.length_c   1.000
_cell.angle_alpha   90.00
_cell.angle_beta   90.00
_cell.angle_gamma   90.00
#
_symmetry.space_group_name_H-M   'P 1'
#
loop_
_entity.id
_entity.type
_entity.pdbx_description
1 polymer ?
#
loop_
_entity_poly.entity_id
_entity_poly.type
_entity_poly.pdbx_seq_one_letter_code
_entity_poly.pdbx_strand_id
1 'polypeptide(L)' 'MLPPEVPVFAVGGVTPENLHEFIAAGCVGAGLGSDLYRAGQPLSRNVEKARAFIAAYKDAI' A
#
# COMPACT_ATOMS: atom_id res chain seq x y z
N MET A 1 21.41 -8.38 5.15
CA MET A 1 20.93 -7.20 5.90
C MET A 1 21.07 -5.99 4.99
N LEU A 2 20.02 -5.19 4.85
CA LEU A 2 20.08 -3.90 4.16
C LEU A 2 20.61 -2.83 5.14
N PRO A 3 21.28 -1.76 4.66
CA PRO A 3 21.62 -0.63 5.52
C PRO A 3 20.34 0.01 6.10
N PRO A 4 20.31 0.35 7.42
CA PRO A 4 19.11 0.87 8.09
C PRO A 4 18.52 2.14 7.48
N GLU A 5 19.36 2.94 6.81
CA GLU A 5 18.98 4.21 6.19
C GLU A 5 18.26 4.04 4.84
N VAL A 6 18.26 2.84 4.26
CA VAL A 6 17.62 2.58 2.95
C VAL A 6 16.12 2.35 3.15
N PRO A 7 15.24 3.24 2.67
CA PRO A 7 13.80 3.06 2.82
C PRO A 7 13.32 1.87 1.99
N VAL A 8 12.56 0.98 2.62
CA VAL A 8 11.99 -0.21 1.97
C VAL A 8 10.50 -0.01 1.71
N PHE A 9 10.06 -0.32 0.48
CA PHE A 9 8.64 -0.25 0.09
C PHE A 9 8.18 -1.61 -0.42
N ALA A 10 7.06 -2.11 0.11
CA ALA A 10 6.45 -3.35 -0.36
C ALA A 10 5.75 -3.15 -1.71
N VAL A 11 5.91 -4.09 -2.64
CA VAL A 11 5.24 -4.08 -3.94
C VAL A 11 4.79 -5.49 -4.32
N GLY A 12 3.67 -5.58 -5.06
CA GLY A 12 3.09 -6.84 -5.51
C GLY A 12 2.26 -7.52 -4.43
N GLY A 13 0.95 -7.66 -4.67
CA GLY A 13 0.03 -8.31 -3.73
C GLY A 13 -0.29 -7.50 -2.46
N VAL A 14 0.02 -6.20 -2.44
CA VAL A 14 -0.34 -5.32 -1.32
C VAL A 14 -1.78 -4.85 -1.47
N THR A 15 -2.58 -5.07 -0.42
CA THR A 15 -3.97 -4.66 -0.29
C THR A 15 -4.15 -3.83 1.00
N PRO A 16 -5.27 -3.10 1.17
CA PRO A 16 -5.55 -2.41 2.42
C PRO A 16 -5.55 -3.34 3.64
N GLU A 17 -5.98 -4.59 3.46
CA GLU A 17 -6.11 -5.59 4.53
C GLU A 17 -4.75 -6.08 5.04
N ASN A 18 -3.73 -6.19 4.17
CA ASN A 18 -2.42 -6.72 4.54
C ASN A 18 -1.31 -5.66 4.64
N LEU A 19 -1.62 -4.37 4.36
CA LEU A 19 -0.63 -3.30 4.40
C LEU A 19 0.11 -3.22 5.75
N HIS A 20 -0.62 -3.42 6.85
CA HIS A 20 -0.08 -3.40 8.21
C HIS A 20 1.03 -4.44 8.44
N GLU A 21 0.96 -5.60 7.79
CA GLU A 21 1.97 -6.66 7.90
C GLU A 21 3.32 -6.19 7.33
N PHE A 22 3.29 -5.46 6.21
CA PHE A 22 4.50 -4.93 5.57
C PHE A 22 5.11 -3.78 6.37
N ILE A 23 4.29 -2.91 6.94
CA ILE A 23 4.77 -1.84 7.83
C ILE A 23 5.42 -2.45 9.08
N ALA A 24 4.78 -3.43 9.71
CA ALA A 24 5.34 -4.16 10.85
C ALA A 24 6.65 -4.90 10.51
N ALA A 25 6.82 -5.34 9.26
CA ALA A 25 8.06 -5.95 8.77
C ALA A 25 9.20 -4.95 8.49
N GLY A 26 8.97 -3.64 8.69
CA GLY A 26 9.97 -2.59 8.52
C GLY A 26 9.90 -1.85 7.18
N CYS A 27 8.86 -2.08 6.37
CA CYS A 27 8.62 -1.22 5.21
C CYS A 27 8.11 0.16 5.67
N VAL A 28 8.58 1.23 5.04
CA VAL A 28 8.09 2.59 5.32
C VAL A 28 6.83 2.94 4.53
N GLY A 29 6.45 2.08 3.58
CA GLY A 29 5.26 2.22 2.74
C GLY A 29 5.12 1.10 1.71
N ALA A 30 4.26 1.32 0.72
CA ALA A 30 4.01 0.36 -0.35
C ALA A 30 3.76 1.04 -1.70
N GLY A 31 4.13 0.35 -2.79
CA GLY A 31 3.75 0.68 -4.15
C GLY A 31 2.49 -0.10 -4.55
N LEU A 32 1.46 0.64 -4.99
CA LEU A 32 0.11 0.11 -5.18
C LEU A 32 -0.19 -0.11 -6.66
N GLY A 33 -0.34 -1.38 -7.05
CA GLY A 33 -0.61 -1.80 -8.42
C GLY A 33 -2.10 -1.99 -8.71
N SER A 34 -2.45 -3.17 -9.21
CA SER A 34 -3.81 -3.49 -9.64
C SER A 34 -4.88 -3.39 -8.54
N ASP A 35 -4.46 -3.52 -7.28
CA ASP A 35 -5.33 -3.32 -6.12
C ASP A 35 -5.75 -1.86 -5.95
N LEU A 36 -4.97 -0.89 -6.40
CA LEU A 36 -5.39 0.52 -6.54
C LEU A 36 -6.03 0.80 -7.89
N TYR A 37 -5.38 0.43 -9.00
CA TYR A 37 -5.84 0.77 -10.34
C TYR A 37 -5.70 -0.36 -11.36
N ARG A 38 -6.81 -0.65 -12.07
CA ARG A 38 -6.85 -1.47 -13.28
C ARG A 38 -7.29 -0.62 -14.48
N ALA A 39 -6.71 -0.88 -15.65
CA ALA A 39 -7.04 -0.16 -16.88
C ALA A 39 -8.53 -0.24 -17.18
N GLY A 40 -9.14 0.92 -17.45
CA GLY A 40 -10.58 1.03 -17.73
C GLY A 40 -11.48 1.11 -16.51
N GLN A 41 -10.95 1.08 -15.27
CA GLN A 41 -11.79 1.24 -14.08
C GLN A 41 -12.35 2.67 -13.98
N PRO A 42 -13.59 2.84 -13.48
CA PRO A 42 -14.17 4.16 -13.29
C PRO A 42 -13.43 4.95 -12.19
N LEU A 43 -13.45 6.28 -12.30
CA LEU A 43 -12.86 7.18 -11.31
C LEU A 43 -13.38 6.93 -9.89
N SER A 44 -14.67 6.62 -9.75
CA SER A 44 -15.29 6.29 -8.46
C SER A 44 -14.57 5.13 -7.76
N ARG A 45 -14.21 4.08 -8.51
CA ARG A 45 -13.48 2.93 -7.98
C ARG A 45 -12.04 3.29 -7.59
N ASN A 46 -11.40 4.18 -8.35
CA ASN A 46 -10.07 4.68 -8.01
C ASN A 46 -10.08 5.45 -6.69
N VAL A 47 -11.07 6.34 -6.51
CA VAL A 47 -11.24 7.13 -5.28
C VAL A 47 -11.54 6.24 -4.08
N GLU A 48 -12.43 5.25 -4.23
CA GLU A 48 -12.76 4.27 -3.18
C GLU A 48 -11.51 3.54 -2.70
N LYS A 49 -10.74 2.96 -3.63
CA LYS A 49 -9.53 2.21 -3.33
C LYS A 49 -8.43 3.09 -2.73
N ALA A 50 -8.22 4.29 -3.27
CA ALA A 50 -7.25 5.24 -2.71
C ALA A 50 -7.58 5.59 -1.26
N ARG A 51 -8.86 5.84 -0.94
CA ARG A 51 -9.29 6.11 0.44
C ARG A 51 -9.07 4.91 1.36
N ALA A 52 -9.33 3.70 0.89
CA ALA A 52 -9.07 2.48 1.65
C ALA A 52 -7.58 2.34 1.99
N PHE A 53 -6.67 2.54 1.04
CA PHE A 53 -5.23 2.50 1.30
C PHE A 53 -4.76 3.62 2.25
N ILE A 54 -5.30 4.84 2.10
CA ILE A 54 -4.97 5.94 3.02
C ILE A 54 -5.42 5.59 4.45
N ALA A 55 -6.62 5.05 4.62
CA ALA A 55 -7.12 4.64 5.93
C ALA A 55 -6.25 3.53 6.53
N ALA A 56 -6.00 2.46 5.77
CA ALA A 56 -5.16 1.36 6.21
C ALA A 56 -3.73 1.80 6.58
N TYR A 57 -3.13 2.73 5.83
CA TYR A 57 -1.80 3.26 6.17
C TYR A 57 -1.83 4.06 7.47
N LYS A 58 -2.85 4.91 7.67
CA LYS A 58 -3.00 5.69 8.90
C LYS A 58 -3.23 4.82 10.13
N ASP A 59 -3.94 3.71 9.98
CA ASP A 59 -4.19 2.77 11.07
C ASP A 59 -2.96 1.91 11.40
N ALA A 60 -2.02 1.77 10.46
CA ALA A 60 -0.83 0.92 10.58
C ALA A 60 0.42 1.63 11.12
N ILE A 61 0.42 2.98 11.21
CA ILE A 61 1.58 3.78 11.65
C ILE A 61 1.40 4.38 13.05
#